data_AF-A0A6I1ZJY2-F1
#
_entry.id   AF-A0A6I1ZJY2-F1
#
_cell.length_a   1.000
_cell.length_b   1.000
_cell.length_c   1.000
_cell.angle_alpha   90.00
_cell.angle_beta   90.00
_cell.angle_gamma   90.00
#
_symmetry.space_group_name_H-M   'P 1'
#
loop_
_entity.id
_entity.type
_entity.pdbx_description
1 polymer ?
#
loop_
_entity_poly.entity_id
_entity_poly.type
_entity_poly.pdbx_seq_one_letter_code
_entity_poly.pdbx_strand_id
1 'polypeptide(L)'
;MGLTSQGCGRGPRILPDELIEPDHSPALDVKPELAWQTKLPSPPAALLPLGANVLLVATHRGELYRLDLETGERDGRIRKPLRKPITAQLVHREGPHLFVASSQDKELR
;
A
#
# COMPACT_ATOMS: atom_id res chain seq x y z
N MET A 1 53.39 8.72 -17.70
CA MET A 1 52.57 9.78 -17.07
C MET A 1 51.26 9.88 -17.83
N GLY A 2 50.13 9.86 -17.12
CA GLY A 2 48.78 10.02 -17.69
C GLY A 2 47.78 9.01 -17.12
N LEU A 3 47.42 9.19 -15.84
CA LEU A 3 46.25 8.57 -15.20
C LEU A 3 44.97 9.27 -15.69
N THR A 4 43.94 8.52 -16.06
CA THR A 4 42.49 8.78 -15.89
C THR A 4 41.70 7.66 -16.57
N SER A 5 40.60 7.12 -16.10
CA SER A 5 39.88 7.14 -14.83
C SER A 5 38.92 5.95 -14.92
N GLN A 6 38.91 5.07 -13.91
CA GLN A 6 37.85 4.08 -13.75
C GLN A 6 36.52 4.81 -13.63
N GLY A 7 35.63 4.61 -14.60
CA GLY A 7 34.28 5.16 -14.61
C GLY A 7 33.31 4.23 -13.91
N CYS A 8 32.65 4.75 -12.88
CA CYS A 8 31.65 4.10 -12.04
C CYS A 8 30.63 3.25 -12.82
N GLY A 9 30.23 2.13 -12.20
CA GLY A 9 29.36 1.10 -12.76
C GLY A 9 28.16 1.65 -13.54
N ARG A 10 27.99 1.12 -14.75
CA ARG A 10 26.77 1.28 -15.53
C ARG A 10 25.64 0.58 -14.79
N GLY A 11 24.91 1.31 -13.95
CA GLY A 11 23.59 0.87 -13.51
C GLY A 11 22.72 0.56 -14.74
N PRO A 12 21.78 -0.39 -14.65
CA PRO A 12 20.93 -0.72 -15.78
C PRO A 12 20.16 0.54 -16.22
N ARG A 13 20.40 0.97 -17.46
CA ARG A 13 19.68 2.08 -18.10
C ARG A 13 18.39 1.52 -18.68
N ILE A 14 17.45 1.20 -17.79
CA ILE A 14 16.12 0.77 -18.22
C ILE A 14 15.38 2.03 -18.65
N LEU A 15 14.99 2.09 -19.92
CA LEU A 15 14.13 3.17 -20.41
C LEU A 15 12.73 3.02 -19.79
N PRO A 16 12.00 4.12 -19.54
CA PRO A 16 10.64 4.03 -19.00
C PRO A 16 9.75 3.05 -19.75
N ASP A 17 9.91 2.98 -21.08
CA ASP A 17 9.16 2.09 -21.97
C ASP A 17 9.51 0.60 -21.77
N GLU A 18 10.68 0.28 -21.23
CA GLU A 18 11.09 -1.09 -20.88
C GLU A 18 10.53 -1.53 -19.51
N LEU A 19 10.01 -0.60 -18.71
CA LEU A 19 9.25 -0.89 -17.48
C LEU A 19 7.75 -1.05 -17.76
N ILE A 20 7.30 -0.69 -18.96
CA ILE A 20 5.92 -0.89 -19.39
C ILE A 20 5.83 -2.34 -19.87
N GLU A 21 5.56 -3.25 -18.93
CA GLU A 21 5.01 -4.56 -19.27
C GLU A 21 3.79 -4.33 -20.20
N PRO A 22 3.59 -5.18 -21.23
CA PRO A 22 2.39 -5.12 -22.06
C PRO A 22 1.14 -5.00 -21.18
N ASP A 23 0.06 -4.40 -21.65
CA ASP A 23 -1.16 -4.24 -20.86
C ASP A 23 -1.70 -5.62 -20.40
N HIS A 24 -1.30 -6.05 -19.21
CA HIS A 24 -1.78 -7.26 -18.53
C HIS A 24 -3.01 -6.86 -17.71
N SER A 25 -3.94 -6.15 -18.33
CA SER A 25 -5.28 -6.04 -17.76
C SER A 25 -5.82 -7.47 -17.66
N PRO A 26 -6.07 -8.01 -16.45
CA PRO A 26 -6.69 -9.32 -16.34
C PRO A 26 -8.01 -9.23 -17.10
N ALA A 27 -8.11 -9.97 -18.21
CA ALA A 27 -9.36 -10.10 -18.92
C ALA A 27 -10.33 -10.80 -17.96
N LEU A 28 -11.20 -10.01 -17.33
CA LEU A 28 -12.28 -10.57 -16.54
C LEU A 28 -13.29 -11.12 -17.54
N ASP A 29 -13.30 -12.43 -17.71
CA ASP A 29 -14.26 -13.15 -18.57
C ASP A 29 -15.72 -12.91 -18.16
N VAL A 30 -15.93 -12.39 -16.94
CA VAL A 30 -17.23 -12.14 -16.34
C VAL A 30 -17.29 -10.70 -15.83
N LYS A 31 -18.45 -10.06 -16.01
CA LYS A 31 -18.71 -8.74 -15.45
C LYS A 31 -18.63 -8.82 -13.91
N PRO A 32 -17.85 -7.94 -13.25
CA PRO A 32 -17.78 -7.94 -11.80
C PRO A 32 -19.15 -7.64 -11.20
N GLU A 33 -19.55 -8.43 -10.22
CA GLU A 33 -20.74 -8.20 -9.41
C GLU A 33 -20.37 -7.67 -8.02
N LEU A 34 -21.25 -6.86 -7.43
CA LEU A 34 -21.04 -6.32 -6.10
C LEU A 34 -21.30 -7.43 -5.08
N ALA A 35 -20.24 -7.97 -4.46
CA ALA A 35 -20.36 -8.98 -3.41
C ALA A 35 -20.92 -8.39 -2.10
N TRP A 36 -20.39 -7.25 -1.66
CA TRP A 36 -20.83 -6.55 -0.46
C TRP A 36 -20.42 -5.09 -0.46
N GLN A 37 -21.03 -4.31 0.44
CA GLN A 37 -20.67 -2.92 0.70
C GLN A 37 -20.75 -2.62 2.19
N THR A 38 -19.68 -2.06 2.74
CA THR A 38 -19.59 -1.70 4.16
C THR A 38 -19.40 -0.20 4.33
N LYS A 39 -20.16 0.39 5.26
CA LYS A 39 -20.02 1.81 5.61
C LYS A 39 -18.86 1.98 6.60
N LEU A 40 -17.88 2.78 6.20
CA LEU A 40 -16.68 3.03 7.00
C LEU A 40 -16.85 4.27 7.88
N PRO A 41 -16.25 4.30 9.09
CA PRO A 41 -16.33 5.45 10.00
C PRO A 41 -15.59 6.69 9.47
N SER A 42 -14.59 6.50 8.62
CA SER A 42 -13.78 7.54 7.99
C SER A 42 -13.41 7.13 6.55
N PRO A 43 -13.11 8.09 5.66
CA PRO A 43 -12.65 7.79 4.31
C PRO A 43 -11.39 6.89 4.30
N PRO A 44 -11.41 5.78 3.55
CA PRO A 44 -10.24 4.91 3.43
C PRO A 44 -9.15 5.65 2.66
N ALA A 45 -7.93 5.62 3.19
CA ALA A 45 -6.74 6.11 2.50
C ALA A 45 -6.10 4.99 1.70
N ALA A 46 -6.11 3.77 2.22
CA ALA A 46 -5.59 2.60 1.52
C ALA A 46 -6.08 1.29 2.13
N LEU A 47 -6.05 0.24 1.31
CA LEU A 47 -6.49 -1.11 1.61
C LEU A 47 -5.32 -2.09 1.39
N LEU A 48 -5.06 -2.96 2.36
CA LEU A 48 -3.95 -3.92 2.32
C LEU A 48 -4.45 -5.33 2.65
N PRO A 49 -4.25 -6.32 1.78
CA PRO A 49 -4.49 -7.72 2.14
C PRO A 49 -3.53 -8.16 3.27
N LEU A 50 -4.09 -8.71 4.35
CA LEU A 50 -3.37 -9.41 5.42
C LEU A 50 -3.65 -10.91 5.30
N GLY A 51 -3.05 -11.54 4.29
CA GLY A 51 -3.32 -12.95 3.97
C GLY A 51 -4.57 -13.13 3.10
N ALA A 52 -5.21 -14.30 3.20
CA ALA A 52 -6.24 -14.72 2.26
C ALA A 52 -7.60 -14.04 2.45
N ASN A 53 -8.05 -13.85 3.69
CA ASN A 53 -9.43 -13.41 3.98
C ASN A 53 -9.53 -12.16 4.86
N VAL A 54 -8.43 -11.42 5.05
CA VAL A 54 -8.43 -10.22 5.89
C VAL A 54 -7.91 -9.04 5.11
N LEU A 55 -8.63 -7.93 5.16
CA LEU A 55 -8.24 -6.65 4.61
C LEU A 55 -7.95 -5.68 5.76
N LEU A 56 -6.75 -5.14 5.82
CA LEU A 56 -6.44 -3.99 6.66
C LEU A 56 -6.88 -2.72 5.95
N VAL A 57 -7.70 -1.93 6.64
CA VAL A 57 -8.12 -0.60 6.21
C VAL A 57 -7.34 0.44 7.00
N ALA A 58 -6.65 1.32 6.29
CA ALA A 58 -6.08 2.54 6.82
C ALA A 58 -6.91 3.73 6.37
N THR A 59 -7.24 4.65 7.27
CA THR A 59 -8.04 5.84 6.95
C THR A 59 -7.22 7.11 6.97
N HIS A 60 -7.73 8.15 6.30
CA HIS A 60 -7.13 9.49 6.34
C HIS A 60 -7.11 10.11 7.74
N ARG A 61 -7.84 9.53 8.72
CA ARG A 61 -7.81 9.96 10.12
C ARG A 61 -6.78 9.22 10.98
N GLY A 62 -5.96 8.37 10.37
CA GLY A 62 -4.95 7.58 11.08
C GLY A 62 -5.53 6.38 11.81
N GLU A 63 -6.72 5.92 11.40
CA GLU A 63 -7.36 4.73 11.97
C GLU A 63 -6.91 3.48 11.20
N LEU A 64 -6.77 2.38 11.92
CA LEU A 64 -6.50 1.04 11.42
C LEU A 64 -7.54 0.07 11.96
N TYR A 65 -8.14 -0.71 11.07
CA TYR A 65 -9.03 -1.81 11.45
C TYR A 65 -9.03 -2.89 10.36
N ARG A 66 -9.51 -4.08 10.74
CA ARG A 66 -9.58 -5.24 9.86
C ARG A 66 -11.01 -5.42 9.35
N LEU A 67 -11.14 -5.78 8.09
CA LEU A 67 -12.36 -6.29 7.49
C LEU A 67 -12.12 -7.74 7.05
N ASP A 68 -13.16 -8.55 7.16
CA ASP A 68 -13.24 -9.84 6.48
C ASP A 68 -13.50 -9.61 4.99
N LEU A 69 -12.74 -10.27 4.12
CA LEU A 69 -12.77 -10.01 2.68
C LEU A 69 -14.01 -10.63 2.01
N GLU A 70 -14.51 -11.75 2.53
CA GLU A 70 -15.68 -12.45 2.01
C GLU A 70 -16.99 -11.75 2.37
N THR A 71 -17.11 -11.27 3.60
CA THR A 71 -18.35 -10.72 4.16
C THR A 71 -18.39 -9.20 4.21
N GLY A 72 -17.22 -8.54 4.22
CA GLY A 72 -17.09 -7.11 4.45
C GLY A 72 -17.28 -6.69 5.90
N GLU A 73 -17.44 -7.65 6.83
CA GLU A 73 -17.65 -7.36 8.24
C GLU A 73 -16.35 -6.89 8.91
N ARG A 74 -16.48 -5.98 9.88
CA ARG A 74 -15.32 -5.47 10.63
C ARG A 74 -15.00 -6.36 11.81
N ASP A 75 -13.79 -6.88 11.82
CA ASP A 75 -13.25 -7.60 12.97
C ASP A 75 -12.58 -6.65 13.98
N GLY A 76 -13.24 -6.48 15.12
CA GLY A 76 -12.63 -5.95 16.34
C GLY A 76 -12.55 -4.42 16.45
N ARG A 77 -11.59 -3.96 17.26
CA ARG A 77 -11.44 -2.56 17.70
C ARG A 77 -10.69 -1.73 16.67
N ILE A 78 -11.19 -0.52 16.39
CA ILE A 78 -10.45 0.51 15.66
C ILE A 78 -9.23 0.94 16.48
N ARG A 79 -8.05 0.76 15.90
CA ARG A 79 -6.80 1.28 16.45
C ARG A 79 -6.49 2.63 15.83
N LYS A 80 -5.93 3.55 16.62
CA LYS A 80 -5.48 4.86 16.13
C LYS A 80 -4.03 5.08 16.54
N PRO A 81 -3.08 4.41 15.89
CA PRO A 81 -1.67 4.50 16.25
C PRO A 81 -1.09 5.89 15.98
N LEU A 82 -1.65 6.63 15.02
CA LEU A 82 -1.16 7.92 14.59
C LEU A 82 -2.25 8.98 14.74
N ARG A 83 -1.85 10.22 15.08
CA ARG A 83 -2.75 11.38 15.15
C ARG A 83 -2.95 12.07 13.79
N LYS A 84 -2.14 11.71 12.80
CA LYS A 84 -2.11 12.26 11.44
C LYS A 84 -2.52 11.20 10.40
N PRO A 85 -2.87 11.61 9.16
CA PRO A 85 -3.15 10.67 8.08
C PRO A 85 -1.98 9.71 7.85
N ILE A 86 -2.30 8.44 7.62
CA ILE A 86 -1.30 7.45 7.17
C ILE A 86 -1.01 7.75 5.69
N THR A 87 0.26 7.95 5.37
CA THR A 87 0.74 8.29 4.02
C THR A 87 1.50 7.15 3.36
N ALA A 88 1.98 6.18 4.15
CA ALA A 88 2.61 4.97 3.64
C ALA A 88 2.41 3.81 4.61
N GLN A 89 2.42 2.60 4.05
CA GLN A 89 2.09 1.39 4.78
C GLN A 89 2.73 0.18 4.09
N LEU A 90 3.33 -0.69 4.89
CA LEU A 90 4.05 -1.87 4.42
C LEU A 90 3.78 -3.04 5.36
N VAL A 91 3.29 -4.13 4.79
CA VAL A 91 3.10 -5.40 5.51
C VAL A 91 4.38 -6.20 5.35
N HIS A 92 4.97 -6.61 6.47
CA HIS A 92 6.09 -7.54 6.45
C HIS A 92 5.56 -8.94 6.09
N ARG A 93 5.81 -9.41 4.87
CA ARG A 93 5.24 -10.69 4.39
C ARG A 93 5.65 -11.90 5.23
N GLU A 94 6.87 -11.90 5.74
CA GLU A 94 7.46 -13.06 6.43
C GLU A 94 7.43 -12.93 7.96
N GLY A 95 6.80 -11.90 8.52
CA GLY A 95 6.75 -11.71 9.97
C GLY A 95 5.58 -10.88 10.47
N PRO A 96 5.45 -10.71 11.79
CA PRO A 96 4.24 -10.17 12.40
C PRO A 96 4.13 -8.63 12.36
N HIS A 97 4.91 -7.97 11.50
CA HIS A 97 5.09 -6.52 11.55
C HIS A 97 4.29 -5.81 10.46
N LEU A 98 3.58 -4.77 10.87
CA LEU A 98 3.01 -3.76 9.98
C LEU A 98 3.76 -2.46 10.24
N PHE A 99 4.36 -1.90 9.20
CA PHE A 99 4.94 -0.57 9.24
C PHE A 99 3.92 0.42 8.68
N VAL A 100 3.69 1.49 9.41
CA VAL A 100 2.87 2.63 8.97
C VAL A 100 3.63 3.91 9.20
N ALA A 101 3.51 4.84 8.26
CA ALA A 101 4.09 6.16 8.35
C ALA A 101 3.02 7.23 8.10
N SER A 102 3.17 8.36 8.79
CA SER A 102 2.43 9.59 8.52
C SER A 102 3.41 10.69 8.16
N SER A 103 2.97 11.66 7.36
CA SER A 103 3.75 12.87 7.13
C SER A 103 4.08 13.58 8.45
N GLN A 104 5.35 13.94 8.64
CA GLN A 104 5.71 15.00 9.57
C GLN A 104 5.52 16.32 8.83
N ASP A 105 4.84 17.28 9.45
CA ASP A 105 4.94 18.66 8.98
C ASP A 105 6.31 19.12 9.46
N LYS A 106 7.34 18.91 8.64
CA LYS A 106 8.56 19.70 8.77
C LYS A 106 8.44 20.77 7.70
N GLU A 107 8.12 21.99 8.13
CA GLU A 107 8.62 23.15 7.40
C GLU A 107 10.13 22.95 7.28
N LEU A 108 10.64 22.75 6.07
CA LEU A 108 12.05 22.95 5.78
C LEU A 108 12.28 24.47 5.92
N ARG A 109 12.67 24.90 7.12
CA ARG A 109 13.22 26.24 7.36
C ARG A 109 14.71 26.24 7.08
#